data_AF-A0A7C6MEB1-F1
#
_entry.id   AF-A0A7C6MEB1-F1
#
_cell.length_a   1.000
_cell.length_b   1.000
_cell.length_c   1.000
_cell.angle_alpha   90.00
_cell.angle_beta   90.00
_cell.angle_gamma   90.00
#
_symmetry.space_group_name_H-M   'P 1'
#
loop_
_entity.id
_entity.type
_entity.pdbx_description
1 polymer ?
#
loop_
_entity_poly.entity_id
_entity_poly.type
_entity_poly.pdbx_seq_one_letter_code
_entity_poly.pdbx_strand_id
1 'polypeptide(L)'
;MSRRFWGHVALAVVGTLAVVWALTLGASPSIECRGVPMAPGDVCSNAEGTRVQTYDERMDAAQAARPVIGGVGGLVAAFGVGLAVGERRRQPVG
;
A
#
# COMPACT_ATOMS: atom_id res chain seq x y z
N MET A 1 24.88 7.26 -13.77
CA MET A 1 23.54 7.77 -13.39
C MET A 1 23.62 8.55 -12.10
N SER A 2 22.87 9.65 -11.97
CA SER A 2 22.88 10.52 -10.79
C SER A 2 22.18 9.87 -9.57
N ARG A 3 22.51 10.32 -8.36
CA ARG A 3 21.77 9.93 -7.13
C ARG A 3 20.28 10.29 -7.23
N ARG A 4 19.96 11.38 -7.94
CA ARG A 4 18.58 11.83 -8.18
C ARG A 4 17.78 10.82 -9.01
N PHE A 5 18.38 10.29 -10.08
CA PHE A 5 17.76 9.24 -10.89
C PHE A 5 17.37 8.03 -10.02
N TRP A 6 18.28 7.56 -9.17
CA TRP A 6 18.00 6.43 -8.27
C TRP A 6 16.90 6.76 -7.25
N GLY A 7 16.81 8.00 -6.77
CA GLY A 7 15.69 8.45 -5.94
C GLY A 7 14.34 8.35 -6.65
N HIS A 8 14.27 8.73 -7.94
CA HIS A 8 13.05 8.62 -8.74
C HIS A 8 12.66 7.16 -9.01
N VAL A 9 13.65 6.30 -9.27
CA VAL A 9 13.44 4.86 -9.41
C VAL A 9 12.94 4.24 -8.11
N ALA A 10 13.53 4.59 -6.96
CA ALA A 10 13.08 4.11 -5.66
C ALA A 10 11.61 4.49 -5.41
N LEU A 11 11.22 5.73 -5.73
CA LEU A 11 9.84 6.17 -5.62
C LEU A 11 8.90 5.35 -6.52
N ALA A 12 9.31 5.11 -7.77
CA ALA A 12 8.55 4.27 -8.71
C ALA A 12 8.36 2.84 -8.17
N VAL A 13 9.42 2.26 -7.60
CA VAL A 13 9.41 0.92 -7.01
C VAL A 13 8.46 0.87 -5.81
N VAL A 14 8.51 1.83 -4.89
CA VAL A 14 7.61 1.88 -3.72
C VAL A 14 6.15 1.93 -4.16
N GLY A 15 5.81 2.79 -5.12
CA GLY A 15 4.44 2.84 -5.68
C GLY A 15 4.03 1.51 -6.32
N THR A 16 4.94 0.88 -7.08
CA THR A 16 4.70 -0.42 -7.73
C THR A 16 4.46 -1.52 -6.70
N LEU A 17 5.22 -1.55 -5.61
CA LEU A 17 5.03 -2.51 -4.52
C LEU A 17 3.66 -2.35 -3.85
N ALA A 18 3.17 -1.12 -3.68
CA ALA A 18 1.82 -0.87 -3.16
C ALA A 18 0.72 -1.42 -4.10
N VAL A 19 0.89 -1.26 -5.42
CA VAL A 19 -0.03 -1.86 -6.42
C VAL A 19 0.01 -3.38 -6.34
N VAL A 20 1.21 -3.98 -6.34
CA VAL A 20 1.38 -5.44 -6.22
C VAL A 20 0.74 -5.95 -4.94
N TRP A 21 0.93 -5.27 -3.81
CA TRP A 21 0.28 -5.61 -2.55
C TRP A 21 -1.25 -5.59 -2.67
N ALA A 22 -1.82 -4.52 -3.24
CA ALA A 22 -3.27 -4.39 -3.38
C ALA A 22 -3.90 -5.50 -4.26
N LEU A 23 -3.15 -5.98 -5.27
CA LEU A 23 -3.55 -7.06 -6.17
C LEU A 23 -3.33 -8.47 -5.60
N THR A 24 -2.45 -8.62 -4.61
CA THR A 24 -2.06 -9.93 -4.06
C THR A 24 -2.48 -10.06 -2.58
N LEU A 25 -1.63 -9.61 -1.66
CA LEU A 25 -1.83 -9.76 -0.22
C LEU A 25 -3.06 -9.02 0.30
N GLY A 26 -3.37 -7.85 -0.27
CA GLY A 26 -4.57 -7.11 0.04
C GLY A 26 -5.85 -7.87 -0.34
N ALA A 27 -5.79 -8.86 -1.25
CA ALA A 27 -6.96 -9.59 -1.70
C ALA A 27 -7.56 -10.55 -0.66
N SER A 28 -6.74 -11.03 0.26
CA SER A 28 -7.11 -11.97 1.31
C SER A 28 -6.50 -11.50 2.64
N PRO A 29 -7.08 -10.47 3.29
CA PRO A 29 -6.53 -9.95 4.53
C PRO A 29 -6.72 -10.95 5.68
N SER A 30 -5.65 -11.17 6.45
CA SER A 30 -5.73 -11.85 7.74
C SER A 30 -6.22 -10.87 8.81
N ILE A 31 -7.40 -11.11 9.38
CA ILE A 31 -7.96 -10.26 10.43
C ILE A 31 -7.51 -10.78 11.79
N GLU A 32 -6.86 -9.92 12.56
CA GLU A 32 -6.31 -10.27 13.87
C GLU A 32 -6.72 -9.24 14.94
N CYS A 33 -6.94 -9.72 16.16
CA CYS A 33 -7.10 -8.91 17.36
C CYS A 33 -5.90 -9.13 18.26
N ARG A 34 -5.02 -8.12 18.39
CA ARG A 34 -3.83 -8.19 19.25
C ARG A 34 -2.95 -9.44 18.99
N GLY A 35 -2.80 -9.81 17.72
CA GLY A 35 -2.01 -10.98 17.29
C GLY A 35 -2.76 -12.31 17.36
N VAL A 36 -4.05 -12.32 17.69
CA VAL A 36 -4.90 -13.52 17.66
C VAL A 36 -5.78 -13.47 16.40
N PRO A 37 -5.74 -14.49 15.53
CA PRO A 37 -6.65 -14.59 14.39
C PRO A 37 -8.12 -14.52 14.82
N MET A 38 -8.91 -13.72 14.12
CA MET A 38 -10.36 -13.64 14.31
C MET A 38 -11.08 -14.48 13.25
N ALA A 39 -12.17 -15.13 13.65
CA ALA A 39 -13.12 -15.83 12.78
C ALA A 39 -14.43 -15.03 12.67
N PRO A 40 -15.29 -15.32 11.66
CA PRO A 40 -16.61 -14.73 11.55
C PRO A 40 -17.43 -14.93 12.84
N GLY A 41 -18.03 -13.85 13.34
CA GLY A 41 -18.74 -13.81 14.62
C GLY A 41 -17.88 -13.38 15.82
N ASP A 42 -16.55 -13.36 15.69
CA ASP A 42 -15.68 -12.85 16.74
C ASP A 42 -15.78 -11.33 16.89
N VAL A 43 -15.51 -10.86 18.10
CA VAL A 43 -15.45 -9.44 18.44
C VAL A 43 -14.12 -9.09 19.08
N CYS A 44 -13.61 -7.89 18.80
CA CYS A 44 -12.38 -7.37 19.34
C CYS A 44 -12.63 -6.04 20.03
N SER A 45 -12.19 -5.91 21.28
CA SER A 45 -12.19 -4.63 21.98
C SER A 45 -10.86 -3.90 21.80
N ASN A 46 -10.91 -2.59 21.55
CA ASN A 46 -9.73 -1.75 21.42
C ASN A 46 -8.90 -1.73 22.73
N ALA A 47 -7.69 -1.15 22.68
CA ALA A 47 -6.78 -1.11 23.83
C ALA A 47 -7.43 -0.49 25.07
N GLU A 48 -8.17 0.61 24.90
CA GLU A 48 -8.90 1.30 25.97
C GLU A 48 -10.20 0.61 26.44
N GLY A 49 -10.69 -0.43 25.75
CA GLY A 49 -11.98 -1.06 26.08
C GLY A 49 -13.22 -0.23 25.71
N THR A 50 -13.06 0.90 25.03
CA THR A 50 -14.10 1.88 24.71
C THR A 50 -14.84 1.58 23.40
N ARG A 51 -14.27 0.74 22.53
CA ARG A 51 -14.87 0.39 21.24
C ARG A 51 -14.69 -1.09 20.96
N VAL A 52 -15.81 -1.76 20.70
CA VAL A 52 -15.86 -3.13 20.18
C VAL A 52 -16.03 -3.05 18.67
N GLN A 53 -15.24 -3.83 17.94
CA GLN A 53 -15.40 -4.04 16.50
C GLN A 53 -15.59 -5.52 16.20
N THR A 54 -16.52 -5.85 15.31
CA THR A 54 -16.75 -7.22 14.86
C THR A 54 -15.71 -7.65 13.83
N TYR A 55 -15.63 -8.95 13.56
CA TYR A 55 -14.86 -9.49 12.44
C TYR A 55 -15.24 -8.81 11.11
N ASP A 56 -16.53 -8.71 10.81
CA ASP A 56 -17.04 -8.19 9.54
C ASP A 56 -16.68 -6.72 9.35
N GLU A 57 -16.81 -5.89 10.40
CA GLU A 57 -16.42 -4.47 10.34
C GLU A 57 -14.93 -4.29 10.01
N ARG A 58 -14.06 -5.15 10.57
CA ARG A 58 -12.62 -5.10 10.32
C ARG A 58 -12.28 -5.66 8.94
N MET A 59 -13.00 -6.69 8.50
CA MET A 59 -12.87 -7.24 7.16
C MET A 59 -13.24 -6.18 6.11
N ASP A 60 -14.39 -5.53 6.26
CA ASP A 60 -14.86 -4.48 5.37
C ASP A 60 -13.90 -3.30 5.33
N ALA A 61 -13.39 -2.85 6.49
CA ALA A 61 -12.38 -1.79 6.55
C ALA A 61 -11.08 -2.18 5.83
N ALA A 62 -10.61 -3.42 6.01
CA ALA A 62 -9.43 -3.93 5.32
C ALA A 62 -9.64 -4.01 3.81
N GLN A 63 -10.83 -4.43 3.36
CA GLN A 63 -11.16 -4.48 1.95
C GLN A 63 -11.29 -3.09 1.32
N ALA A 64 -11.87 -2.11 2.04
CA ALA A 64 -12.00 -0.74 1.58
C ALA A 64 -10.64 -0.04 1.41
N ALA A 65 -9.62 -0.42 2.18
CA ALA A 65 -8.27 0.13 2.06
C ALA A 65 -7.57 -0.25 0.75
N ARG A 66 -7.89 -1.43 0.19
CA ARG A 66 -7.21 -1.98 -1.02
C ARG A 66 -7.25 -1.05 -2.24
N PRO A 67 -8.44 -0.60 -2.72
CA PRO A 67 -8.49 0.25 -3.91
C PRO A 67 -7.79 1.60 -3.69
N VAL A 68 -7.82 2.12 -2.46
CA VAL A 68 -7.15 3.38 -2.11
C VAL A 68 -5.63 3.21 -2.17
N ILE A 69 -5.08 2.19 -1.50
CA ILE A 69 -3.64 1.90 -1.50
C ILE A 69 -3.14 1.60 -2.91
N GLY A 70 -3.88 0.78 -3.67
CA GLY A 70 -3.52 0.45 -5.05
C GLY A 70 -3.56 1.67 -5.96
N GLY A 71 -4.61 2.49 -5.89
CA GLY A 71 -4.75 3.69 -6.72
C GLY A 71 -3.66 4.73 -6.44
N VAL A 72 -3.43 5.06 -5.16
CA VAL A 72 -2.37 5.99 -4.75
C VAL A 72 -0.99 5.43 -5.12
N GLY A 73 -0.75 4.14 -4.89
CA GLY A 73 0.48 3.47 -5.30
C GLY A 73 0.74 3.57 -6.80
N GLY A 74 -0.28 3.39 -7.63
CA GLY A 74 -0.19 3.54 -9.08
C GLY A 74 0.19 4.95 -9.51
N LEU A 75 -0.42 5.98 -8.90
CA LEU A 75 -0.07 7.38 -9.16
C LEU A 75 1.38 7.69 -8.77
N VAL A 76 1.81 7.23 -7.59
CA VAL A 76 3.19 7.40 -7.11
C VAL A 76 4.18 6.69 -8.05
N ALA A 77 3.85 5.48 -8.50
CA ALA A 77 4.67 4.71 -9.43
C ALA A 77 4.85 5.47 -10.75
N ALA A 78 3.75 5.90 -11.36
CA ALA A 78 3.76 6.66 -12.61
C ALA A 78 4.55 7.96 -12.49
N PHE A 79 4.40 8.68 -11.37
CA PHE A 79 5.14 9.90 -11.11
C PHE A 79 6.65 9.66 -10.99
N GLY A 80 7.06 8.65 -10.21
CA GLY A 80 8.47 8.25 -10.08
C GLY A 80 9.10 7.87 -11.42
N VAL A 81 8.37 7.09 -12.25
CA VAL A 81 8.80 6.75 -13.62
C VAL A 81 8.95 8.01 -14.47
N GLY A 82 7.97 8.91 -14.45
CA GLY A 82 8.01 10.17 -15.19
C GLY A 82 9.23 11.02 -14.84
N LEU A 83 9.57 11.13 -13.55
CA LEU A 83 10.76 11.84 -13.10
C LEU A 83 12.06 11.17 -13.54
N ALA A 84 12.15 9.83 -13.43
CA ALA A 84 13.33 9.07 -13.85
C ALA A 84 13.59 9.20 -15.37
N VAL A 85 12.52 9.13 -16.18
CA VAL A 85 12.57 9.34 -17.64
C VAL A 85 12.95 10.78 -17.97
N GLY A 86 12.37 11.76 -17.27
CA GLY A 86 12.71 13.18 -17.44
C GLY A 86 14.19 13.47 -17.15
N GLU A 87 14.74 12.91 -16.07
CA GLU A 87 16.16 13.04 -15.71
C GLU A 87 17.09 12.41 -16.77
N ARG A 88 16.75 11.21 -17.25
CA ARG A 88 17.48 10.54 -18.35
C ARG A 88 17.51 11.40 -19.62
N ARG A 89 16.37 12.02 -19.99
CA ARG A 89 16.25 12.86 -21.19
C ARG A 89 17.01 14.18 -21.09
N ARG A 90 17.23 14.69 -19.88
CA ARG A 90 17.98 15.93 -19.63
C ARG A 90 19.49 15.73 -19.54
N GLN A 91 19.97 14.49 -19.52
CA GLN A 91 21.41 14.21 -19.57
C GLN A 91 21.87 14.43 -21.03
N PRO A 92 22.70 15.44 -21.32
CA PRO A 92 23.26 15.59 -22.66
C PRO A 92 24.10 14.35 -22.97
N VAL A 93 23.92 13.81 -24.17
CA VAL A 93 24.83 12.81 -24.73
C VAL A 93 26.16 13.54 -24.91
N GLY A 94 27.11 13.25 -24.02
CA GLY A 94 28.50 13.68 -24.19
C GLY A 94 29.13 12.98 -25.38
#